data_AF-A0A7Z7QSA5-F1
#
_entry.id   AF-A0A7Z7QSA5-F1
#
_cell.length_a   1.000
_cell.length_b   1.000
_cell.length_c   1.000
_cell.angle_alpha   90.00
_cell.angle_beta   90.00
_cell.angle_gamma   90.00
#
_symmetry.space_group_name_H-M   'P 1'
#
loop_
_entity.id
_entity.type
_entity.pdbx_description
1 polymer ?
#
loop_
_entity_poly.entity_id
_entity_poly.type
_entity_poly.pdbx_seq_one_letter_code
_entity_poly.pdbx_strand_id
1 'polypeptide(L)'
;MRKTMYSFHILSNTLLVLFLFIPIPFLNYEGGDILSIYFQVSLILFVLSVTLYFLNQKNRKTWMISTILSILSILIVFPVVFFYLFFGIPPA
;
A
#
# COMPACT_ATOMS: atom_id res chain seq x y z
N MET A 1 -16.57 -8.52 -6.62
CA MET A 1 -15.22 -8.20 -7.16
C MET A 1 -14.84 -6.73 -7.05
N ARG A 2 -15.55 -5.77 -7.68
CA ARG A 2 -15.18 -4.33 -7.60
C ARG A 2 -15.04 -3.82 -6.16
N LYS A 3 -16.06 -4.04 -5.32
CA LYS A 3 -16.04 -3.63 -3.91
C LYS A 3 -14.89 -4.31 -3.14
N THR A 4 -14.71 -5.60 -3.35
CA THR A 4 -13.65 -6.42 -2.72
C THR A 4 -12.25 -5.86 -3.00
N MET A 5 -11.96 -5.44 -4.23
CA MET A 5 -10.64 -4.90 -4.57
C MET A 5 -10.35 -3.58 -3.86
N TYR A 6 -11.33 -2.68 -3.80
CA TYR A 6 -11.17 -1.44 -3.06
C TYR A 6 -11.06 -1.69 -1.55
N SER A 7 -11.77 -2.69 -1.02
CA SER A 7 -11.61 -3.13 0.37
C SER A 7 -10.18 -3.59 0.67
N PHE A 8 -9.48 -4.26 -0.27
CA PHE A 8 -8.07 -4.63 -0.08
C PHE A 8 -7.15 -3.40 0.00
N HIS A 9 -7.35 -2.41 -0.89
CA HIS A 9 -6.61 -1.15 -0.84
C HIS A 9 -6.85 -0.40 0.47
N ILE A 10 -8.11 -0.31 0.91
CA ILE A 10 -8.47 0.35 2.18
C ILE A 10 -7.81 -0.39 3.33
N LEU A 11 -7.96 -1.72 3.43
CA LEU A 11 -7.39 -2.53 4.49
C LEU A 11 -5.86 -2.38 4.56
N SER A 12 -5.17 -2.44 3.42
CA SER A 12 -3.71 -2.28 3.36
C SER A 12 -3.25 -0.93 3.88
N ASN A 13 -3.93 0.16 3.50
CA ASN A 13 -3.59 1.49 3.96
C ASN A 13 -3.98 1.72 5.43
N THR A 14 -5.11 1.17 5.88
CA THR A 14 -5.50 1.22 7.29
C THR A 14 -4.52 0.47 8.18
N LEU A 15 -4.05 -0.71 7.77
CA LEU A 15 -3.03 -1.46 8.49
C LEU A 15 -1.71 -0.69 8.57
N LEU A 16 -1.28 -0.06 7.46
CA LEU A 16 -0.10 0.80 7.47
C LEU A 16 -0.22 1.91 8.53
N VAL A 17 -1.32 2.66 8.50
CA VAL A 17 -1.58 3.73 9.47
C VAL A 17 -1.57 3.19 10.90
N LEU A 18 -2.23 2.06 11.14
CA LEU A 18 -2.32 1.45 12.46
C LEU A 18 -0.94 1.04 12.99
N PHE A 19 -0.07 0.49 12.13
CA PHE A 19 1.32 0.17 12.46
C PHE A 19 2.22 1.40 12.67
N LEU A 20 1.89 2.55 12.08
CA LEU A 20 2.62 3.80 12.31
C LEU A 20 2.27 4.46 13.65
N PHE A 21 1.03 4.33 14.12
CA PHE A 21 0.54 5.06 15.29
C PHE A 21 0.42 4.22 16.57
N ILE A 22 0.33 2.89 16.45
CA ILE A 22 0.31 2.02 17.62
C ILE A 22 1.73 1.49 17.83
N PRO A 23 2.44 1.91 18.90
CA PRO A 23 3.67 1.23 19.28
C PRO A 23 3.28 -0.20 19.68
N ILE A 24 3.66 -1.19 18.88
CA ILE A 24 3.38 -2.58 19.17
C ILE A 24 4.59 -3.19 19.89
N PRO A 25 4.58 -3.31 21.23
CA PRO A 25 5.77 -3.60 22.04
C PRO A 25 6.37 -5.00 21.83
N PHE A 26 5.65 -5.91 21.16
CA PHE A 26 6.12 -7.28 20.86
C PHE A 26 6.73 -7.44 19.47
N LEU A 27 6.70 -6.40 18.64
CA LEU A 27 7.36 -6.34 17.34
C LEU A 27 8.54 -5.38 17.47
N ASN A 28 9.75 -5.91 17.66
CA ASN A 28 11.02 -5.18 17.47
C ASN A 28 11.20 -4.81 15.98
N TYR A 29 10.21 -4.15 15.38
CA TYR A 29 10.24 -3.76 13.98
C TYR A 29 10.99 -2.43 13.89
N GLU A 30 12.26 -2.50 13.52
CA GLU A 30 12.89 -1.38 12.82
C GLU A 30 11.95 -1.03 11.65
N GLY A 31 11.54 0.23 11.49
CA GLY A 31 10.47 0.64 10.56
C GLY A 31 10.59 0.10 9.12
N GLY A 32 11.76 -0.42 8.75
CA GLY A 32 12.02 -1.16 7.50
C GLY A 32 11.15 -2.40 7.29
N ASP A 33 10.83 -3.18 8.32
CA ASP A 33 10.02 -4.40 8.14
C ASP A 33 8.54 -4.05 7.85
N ILE A 34 7.99 -3.03 8.52
CA ILE A 34 6.63 -2.50 8.24
C ILE A 34 6.56 -2.05 6.79
N LEU A 35 7.58 -1.29 6.38
CA LEU A 35 7.68 -0.72 5.05
C LEU A 35 7.86 -1.80 3.98
N SER A 36 8.64 -2.84 4.26
CA SER A 36 8.86 -4.01 3.41
C SER A 36 7.55 -4.76 3.15
N ILE A 37 6.78 -5.06 4.20
CA ILE A 37 5.47 -5.73 4.06
C ILE A 37 4.50 -4.85 3.25
N TYR A 38 4.42 -3.56 3.55
CA TYR A 38 3.55 -2.63 2.81
C TYR A 38 3.90 -2.57 1.32
N PHE A 39 5.20 -2.51 1.00
CA PHE A 39 5.67 -2.52 -0.38
C PHE A 39 5.31 -3.82 -1.10
N GLN A 40 5.57 -4.97 -0.48
CA GLN A 40 5.26 -6.28 -1.06
C GLN A 40 3.76 -6.42 -1.35
N VAL A 41 2.89 -6.04 -0.40
CA VAL A 41 1.43 -6.07 -0.60
C VAL A 41 1.02 -5.14 -1.74
N SER A 42 1.55 -3.92 -1.78
CA SER A 42 1.25 -2.95 -2.84
C SER A 42 1.70 -3.44 -4.22
N LEU A 43 2.86 -4.09 -4.29
CA LEU A 43 3.39 -4.70 -5.52
C LEU A 43 2.53 -5.87 -6.00
N ILE A 44 2.09 -6.75 -5.09
CA ILE A 44 1.18 -7.85 -5.43
C ILE A 44 -0.15 -7.30 -5.97
N LEU A 45 -0.72 -6.29 -5.32
CA LEU A 45 -1.95 -5.64 -5.79
C LEU A 45 -1.75 -4.98 -7.15
N PHE A 46 -0.58 -4.37 -7.39
CA PHE A 46 -0.22 -3.80 -8.70
C PHE A 46 -0.20 -4.86 -9.79
N VAL A 47 0.55 -5.95 -9.59
CA VAL A 47 0.68 -7.05 -10.56
C VAL A 47 -0.69 -7.65 -10.86
N LEU A 48 -1.48 -7.98 -9.83
CA LEU A 48 -2.84 -8.50 -10.00
C LEU A 48 -3.74 -7.52 -10.76
N SER A 49 -3.66 -6.23 -10.46
CA SER A 49 -4.47 -5.20 -11.14
C SER A 49 -4.11 -5.08 -12.62
N VAL A 50 -2.82 -5.09 -12.95
CA VAL A 50 -2.34 -5.04 -14.34
C VAL A 50 -2.76 -6.30 -15.09
N THR A 51 -2.53 -7.49 -14.53
CA THR A 51 -2.94 -8.76 -15.15
C THR A 51 -4.45 -8.79 -15.40
N LEU A 52 -5.26 -8.41 -14.41
CA LEU A 52 -6.72 -8.41 -14.55
C LEU A 52 -7.24 -7.27 -15.45
N TYR A 53 -6.50 -6.18 -15.60
CA TYR A 53 -6.82 -5.13 -16.57
C TYR A 53 -6.79 -5.66 -18.01
N PHE A 54 -5.81 -6.51 -18.33
CA PHE A 54 -5.70 -7.15 -19.65
C PHE A 54 -6.70 -8.30 -19.82
N LEU A 55 -6.88 -9.14 -18.79
CA LEU A 55 -7.71 -10.35 -18.90
C LEU A 55 -9.22 -10.11 -18.75
N ASN A 56 -9.66 -9.09 -18.00
CA ASN A 56 -11.06 -8.91 -17.64
C ASN A 56 -11.66 -7.61 -18.19
N GLN A 57 -12.09 -7.68 -19.46
CA GLN A 57 -12.64 -6.52 -20.19
C GLN A 57 -13.91 -5.94 -19.56
N LYS A 58 -14.77 -6.77 -18.94
CA LYS A 58 -16.04 -6.34 -18.32
C LYS A 58 -15.83 -5.35 -17.18
N ASN A 59 -14.70 -5.45 -16.46
CA ASN A 59 -14.39 -4.61 -15.30
C ASN A 59 -13.12 -3.77 -15.49
N ARG A 60 -12.71 -3.50 -16.73
CA ARG A 60 -11.45 -2.81 -17.07
C ARG A 60 -11.22 -1.49 -16.31
N LYS A 61 -12.26 -0.67 -16.12
CA LYS A 61 -12.19 0.57 -15.33
C LYS A 61 -11.78 0.34 -13.88
N THR A 62 -12.25 -0.74 -13.26
CA THR A 62 -11.89 -1.10 -11.87
C THR A 62 -10.43 -1.46 -11.77
N TRP A 63 -9.95 -2.28 -12.69
CA TRP A 63 -8.55 -2.69 -12.71
C TRP A 63 -7.64 -1.51 -12.99
N MET A 64 -8.04 -0.60 -13.88
CA MET A 64 -7.33 0.67 -14.13
C MET A 64 -7.20 1.51 -12.85
N ILE A 65 -8.31 1.73 -12.13
CA ILE A 65 -8.29 2.49 -10.87
C ILE A 65 -7.41 1.78 -9.83
N SER A 66 -7.51 0.46 -9.74
CA SER A 66 -6.69 -0.35 -8.83
C SER A 66 -5.20 -0.27 -9.15
N THR A 67 -4.84 -0.25 -10.43
CA THR A 67 -3.46 -0.01 -10.89
C THR A 67 -2.98 1.37 -10.46
N ILE A 68 -3.79 2.42 -10.68
CA ILE A 68 -3.47 3.78 -10.25
C ILE A 68 -3.25 3.86 -8.73
N LEU A 69 -4.15 3.26 -7.93
CA LEU A 69 -4.01 3.21 -6.47
C LEU A 69 -2.71 2.51 -6.04
N SER A 70 -2.38 1.39 -6.67
CA SER A 70 -1.14 0.66 -6.36
C SER A 70 0.11 1.47 -6.72
N ILE A 71 0.08 2.21 -7.84
CA ILE A 71 1.16 3.13 -8.23
C ILE A 71 1.32 4.24 -7.20
N LEU A 72 0.23 4.85 -6.74
CA LEU A 72 0.28 5.90 -5.70
C LEU A 72 0.84 5.35 -4.39
N SER A 73 0.45 4.13 -4.00
CA SER A 73 1.00 3.46 -2.81
C SER A 73 2.51 3.25 -2.92
N ILE A 74 3.01 2.83 -4.08
CA ILE A 74 4.44 2.54 -4.29
C ILE A 74 5.27 3.82 -4.48
N LEU A 75 4.79 4.79 -5.24
CA LEU A 75 5.59 5.97 -5.63
C LEU A 75 5.43 7.15 -4.70
N ILE A 76 4.34 7.23 -3.94
CA ILE A 76 4.05 8.38 -3.06
C ILE A 76 4.01 7.93 -1.61
N VAL A 77 3.13 6.99 -1.27
CA VAL A 77 2.92 6.60 0.13
C VAL A 77 4.18 5.95 0.70
N PHE A 78 4.77 4.98 -0.01
CA PHE A 78 5.96 4.28 0.44
C PHE A 78 7.15 5.24 0.69
N PRO A 79 7.55 6.14 -0.21
CA PRO A 79 8.63 7.09 0.07
C PRO A 79 8.29 8.05 1.22
N VAL A 80 7.06 8.54 1.32
CA VAL A 80 6.65 9.43 2.42
C VAL A 80 6.77 8.72 3.76
N VAL A 81 6.31 7.47 3.85
CA VAL A 81 6.39 6.69 5.08
C VAL A 81 7.83 6.28 5.40
N PHE A 82 8.64 5.98 4.38
CA PHE A 82 10.08 5.76 4.54
C PHE A 82 10.75 6.99 5.17
N PHE A 83 10.53 8.18 4.60
CA PHE A 83 11.07 9.41 5.17
C PHE A 83 10.61 9.63 6.61
N TYR A 84 9.32 9.44 6.88
CA TYR A 84 8.75 9.59 8.22
C TYR A 84 9.39 8.62 9.23
N LEU A 85 9.54 7.34 8.89
CA LEU A 85 10.06 6.32 9.80
C LEU A 85 11.56 6.43 10.07
N PHE A 86 12.36 6.82 9.07
CA PHE A 86 13.82 6.80 9.17
C PHE A 86 14.45 8.17 9.45
N PHE A 87 13.81 9.26 9.02
CA PHE A 87 14.35 10.62 9.13
C PHE A 87 13.49 11.53 10.02
N GLY A 88 12.29 11.07 10.42
CA GLY A 88 11.33 11.87 11.16
C GLY A 88 10.71 12.99 10.32
N ILE A 89 9.92 13.84 10.96
CA ILE A 89 9.41 15.07 10.33
C ILE A 89 10.51 16.12 10.46
N PRO A 90 11.05 16.68 9.36
CA PRO A 90 12.02 17.75 9.46
C PRO A 90 11.41 18.92 10.26
N PRO A 91 12.15 19.50 11.21
CA PRO A 91 11.67 20.68 11.92
C PRO A 91 11.41 21.79 10.88
N ALA A 92 10.19 22.33 10.91
CA ALA A 92 9.75 23.43 10.05
C ALA A 92 10.55 24.71 10.32
#